data_AF-A0A525BY35-F1
#
_entry.id   AF-A0A525BY35-F1
#
_cell.length_a   1.000
_cell.length_b   1.000
_cell.length_c   1.000
_cell.angle_alpha   90.00
_cell.angle_beta   90.00
_cell.angle_gamma   90.00
#
_symmetry.space_group_name_H-M   'P 1'
#
loop_
_entity.id
_entity.type
_entity.pdbx_description
1 polymer ?
#
loop_
_entity_poly.entity_id
_entity_poly.type
_entity_poly.pdbx_seq_one_letter_code
_entity_poly.pdbx_strand_id
1 'polypeptide(L)' 'MNAFNCSYQVIWSEPDQEYVGLCEEYPSLSWLDADPGKAFKGIVSLVQLARQDMPLPKTSPHLP' A
#
# COMPACT_ATOMS: atom_id res chain seq x y z
N MET A 1 -2.64 -25.41 -2.00
CA MET A 1 -3.24 -24.33 -1.20
C MET A 1 -2.10 -23.38 -0.87
N ASN A 2 -1.89 -22.32 -1.64
CA ASN A 2 -0.77 -21.41 -1.42
C ASN A 2 -1.29 -20.22 -0.60
N ALA A 3 -1.32 -20.36 0.72
CA ALA A 3 -1.61 -19.25 1.61
C ALA A 3 -0.39 -18.32 1.56
N PHE A 4 -0.46 -17.29 0.73
CA PHE A 4 0.51 -16.21 0.79
C PHE A 4 0.24 -15.43 2.08
N ASN A 5 1.08 -15.63 3.09
CA ASN A 5 1.02 -14.90 4.34
C ASN A 5 1.54 -13.48 4.11
N CYS A 6 0.70 -12.62 3.55
CA CYS A 6 1.03 -11.20 3.41
C CYS A 6 0.80 -10.50 4.75
N SER A 7 1.89 -10.10 5.42
CA SER A 7 1.82 -9.15 6.53
C SER A 7 1.59 -7.74 5.99
N TYR A 8 0.61 -7.04 6.54
CA TYR A 8 0.31 -5.66 6.24
C TYR A 8 0.51 -4.82 7.49
N GLN A 9 1.20 -3.69 7.36
CA GLN A 9 1.43 -2.75 8.44
C GLN A 9 0.94 -1.37 8.02
N VAL A 10 0.30 -0.66 8.93
CA VAL A 10 -0.10 0.73 8.72
C VAL A 10 0.63 1.57 9.75
N ILE A 11 1.47 2.48 9.28
CA ILE A 11 2.21 3.42 10.11
C ILE A 11 1.67 4.83 9.88
N TRP A 12 1.74 5.69 10.89
CA TRP A 12 1.42 7.10 10.74
C TRP A 12 2.68 7.87 10.33
N SER A 13 2.62 8.59 9.21
CA SER A 13 3.63 9.56 8.78
C SER A 13 3.23 10.93 9.29
N GLU A 14 3.90 11.39 10.34
CA GLU A 14 3.81 12.78 10.80
C GLU A 14 4.13 13.84 9.73
N PRO A 15 5.14 13.68 8.83
CA PRO A 15 5.43 14.71 7.82
C PRO A 15 4.32 14.88 6.79
N ASP A 16 3.69 13.78 6.36
CA ASP A 16 2.60 13.80 5.38
C ASP A 16 1.22 13.97 6.03
N GLN A 17 1.13 13.80 7.35
CA GLN A 17 -0.12 13.67 8.11
C GLN A 17 -1.04 12.59 7.53
N GLU A 18 -0.45 11.49 7.10
CA GLU A 18 -1.13 10.40 6.41
C GLU A 18 -0.70 9.04 6.96
N TYR A 19 -1.56 8.04 6.77
CA TYR A 19 -1.28 6.65 7.09
C TYR A 19 -0.62 5.95 5.90
N VAL A 20 0.55 5.35 6.12
CA VAL A 20 1.28 4.57 5.14
C VAL A 20 1.02 3.09 5.38
N GLY A 21 0.27 2.48 4.45
CA GLY A 21 0.13 1.04 4.32
C GLY A 21 1.33 0.43 3.61
N LEU A 22 1.96 -0.57 4.24
CA LEU A 22 3.13 -1.29 3.77
C LEU A 22 2.85 -2.79 3.77
N CYS A 23 3.46 -3.52 2.84
CA CYS A 23 3.41 -4.98 2.82
C CYS A 23 4.83 -5.55 2.91
N GLU A 24 5.11 -6.40 3.90
CA GLU A 24 6.47 -6.93 4.12
C GLU A 24 6.99 -7.77 2.95
N GLU A 25 6.11 -8.50 2.26
CA GLU A 25 6.49 -9.29 1.07
C GLU A 25 6.75 -8.41 -0.16
N TYR A 26 6.20 -7.20 -0.17
CA TYR A 26 6.33 -6.25 -1.27
C TYR A 26 6.79 -4.90 -0.72
N PRO A 27 8.06 -4.78 -0.30
CA PRO A 27 8.59 -3.54 0.25
C PRO A 27 8.58 -2.38 -0.78
N SER A 28 8.44 -2.71 -2.07
CA SER A 28 8.27 -1.74 -3.15
C SER A 28 6.83 -1.20 -3.27
N LEU A 29 5.85 -1.82 -2.62
CA LEU A 29 4.46 -1.41 -2.63
C LEU A 29 4.13 -0.69 -1.32
N SER A 30 3.73 0.56 -1.45
CA SER A 30 3.23 1.38 -0.36
C SER A 30 1.98 2.13 -0.79
N TRP A 31 1.11 2.45 0.17
CA TRP A 31 -0.08 3.27 -0.06
C TRP A 31 -0.18 4.33 1.03
N LEU A 32 -0.31 5.60 0.66
CA LEU A 32 -0.55 6.70 1.59
C LEU A 32 -2.02 7.12 1.52
N ASP A 33 -2.67 7.29 2.67
CA ASP A 33 -4.03 7.81 2.75
C ASP A 33 -4.26 8.53 4.08
N ALA A 34 -5.09 9.57 4.08
CA ALA A 34 -5.46 10.30 5.29
C ALA A 34 -6.25 9.44 6.31
N ASP A 35 -6.85 8.33 5.88
CA ASP A 35 -7.60 7.41 6.73
C ASP A 35 -6.90 6.05 6.83
N PRO A 36 -6.74 5.49 8.05
CA PRO A 36 -6.02 4.22 8.23
C PRO A 36 -6.75 3.03 7.60
N GLY A 37 -8.09 3.08 7.54
CA GLY A 37 -8.91 2.04 6.90
C GLY A 37 -8.80 2.09 5.38
N LYS A 38 -8.69 3.29 4.80
CA LYS A 38 -8.39 3.48 3.38
C LYS A 38 -6.97 3.06 3.05
N ALA A 39 -5.98 3.42 3.89
CA ALA A 39 -4.60 3.00 3.70
C ALA A 39 -4.46 1.47 3.65
N PHE A 40 -5.11 0.77 4.58
CA PHE A 40 -5.14 -0.69 4.60
C PHE A 40 -5.83 -1.28 3.36
N LYS A 41 -7.02 -0.78 2.99
CA LYS A 41 -7.73 -1.26 1.79
C LYS A 41 -6.96 -0.97 0.50
N GLY A 42 -6.29 0.17 0.44
CA GLY A 42 -5.43 0.60 -0.66
C GLY A 42 -4.29 -0.39 -0.86
N ILE A 43 -3.49 -0.65 0.18
CA ILE A 43 -2.36 -1.58 0.07
C ILE A 43 -2.80 -3.01 -0.26
N VAL A 44 -3.92 -3.50 0.31
CA VAL A 44 -4.47 -4.83 -0.02
C VAL A 44 -4.88 -4.92 -1.49
N SER A 45 -5.59 -3.91 -1.99
CA SER A 45 -6.03 -3.86 -3.39
C SER A 45 -4.84 -3.73 -4.33
N LEU A 46 -3.83 -2.95 -3.96
CA LEU A 46 -2.63 -2.74 -4.74
C LEU A 46 -1.77 -4.00 -4.84
N VAL A 47 -1.63 -4.76 -3.76
CA VAL A 47 -0.99 -6.09 -3.77
C VAL A 47 -1.79 -7.07 -4.66
N GLN A 48 -3.12 -7.07 -4.59
CA GLN A 48 -3.95 -7.91 -5.48
C GLN A 48 -3.75 -7.53 -6.95
N LEU A 49 -3.74 -6.25 -7.28
CA LEU A 49 -3.49 -5.75 -8.65
C LEU A 49 -2.09 -6.08 -9.14
N ALA A 50 -1.08 -5.93 -8.30
CA ALA A 50 0.30 -6.28 -8.62
C ALA A 50 0.45 -7.79 -8.87
N ARG A 51 -0.27 -8.63 -8.12
CA ARG A 51 -0.34 -10.07 -8.36
C ARG A 51 -1.07 -10.45 -9.63
N GLN A 52 -1.93 -9.57 -10.15
CA GLN A 52 -2.70 -9.77 -11.38
C GLN A 52 -1.99 -9.25 -12.65
N ASP A 53 -0.70 -8.90 -12.57
CA ASP A 53 0.14 -8.54 -13.74
C ASP A 53 -0.39 -7.34 -14.55
N MET A 54 -1.04 -6.38 -13.88
CA MET A 54 -1.34 -5.09 -14.52
C MET A 54 -0.37 -4.02 -14.03
N PRO A 55 0.38 -3.34 -14.91
CA PRO A 55 1.27 -2.27 -14.49
C PRO A 55 0.43 -1.15 -13.88
N LEU A 56 0.63 -0.91 -12.59
CA LEU A 56 0.09 0.25 -11.90
C LEU A 56 0.46 1.50 -12.72
N PRO A 57 -0.47 2.44 -12.99
CA PRO A 57 -0.08 3.73 -13.50
C PRO A 57 0.84 4.36 -12.45
N LYS A 58 2.12 4.45 -12.81
CA LYS A 58 3.20 5.20 -12.17
C LYS A 58 2.81 6.67 -11.97
N THR A 59 1.85 6.92 -11.12
CA THR A 59 1.56 8.24 -10.60
C THR A 59 2.09 8.19 -9.17
N SER A 60 3.35 8.58 -9.03
CA SER A 60 3.82 9.14 -7.78
C SER A 60 2.94 10.36 -7.54
N PRO A 61 2.10 10.41 -6.49
CA PRO A 61 1.57 11.69 -6.07
C PRO A 61 2.79 12.45 -5.54
N HIS A 62 3.38 13.26 -6.42
CA HIS A 62 4.24 14.35 -6.02
C HIS A 62 3.43 15.17 -5.02
N LEU A 63 3.71 15.01 -3.72
CA LEU A 63 3.29 16.00 -2.73
C LEU A 63 4.07 17.30 -3.04
N PRO A 64 3.41 18.46 -3.09
CA PRO A 64 4.07 19.76 -3.15
C PRO A 64 4.80 20.10 -1.84
#